data_AF-A0A1Q4R0R6-F1
#
_entry.id   AF-A0A1Q4R0R6-F1
#
_cell.length_a   1.000
_cell.length_b   1.000
_cell.length_c   1.000
_cell.angle_alpha   90.00
_cell.angle_beta   90.00
_cell.angle_gamma   90.00
#
_symmetry.space_group_name_H-M   'P 1'
#
loop_
_entity.id
_entity.type
_entity.pdbx_description
1 polymer ?
#
loop_
_entity_poly.entity_id
_entity_poly.type
_entity_poly.pdbx_seq_one_letter_code
_entity_poly.pdbx_strand_id
1 'polypeptide(L)'
;MDREELLIEEWKDIRESLRYFGNKRFAQLTVFIAANGFLISNFFEQISKQNTTINNLILIRSIGSFLGLAFLVMEWRSAQYIKLFAQRGKQIEQQLEVIKLIQCRPGYKTKLRFLTGTNATYSIYLLSAIVWFLSFLLG
;
A
#
# COMPACT_ATOMS: atom_id res chain seq x y z
N MET A 1 -9.91 5.09 35.77
CA MET A 1 -9.96 4.13 34.66
C MET A 1 -9.08 2.97 35.04
N ASP A 2 -9.63 1.76 35.05
CA ASP A 2 -8.87 0.56 35.37
C ASP A 2 -7.83 0.31 34.25
N ARG A 3 -6.70 -0.33 34.59
CA ARG A 3 -5.65 -0.67 33.61
C ARG A 3 -6.20 -1.55 32.49
N GLU A 4 -7.16 -2.41 32.82
CA GLU A 4 -7.82 -3.27 31.83
C GLU A 4 -8.65 -2.46 30.83
N GLU A 5 -9.41 -1.46 31.31
CA GLU A 5 -10.19 -0.55 30.46
C GLU A 5 -9.31 0.22 29.47
N LEU A 6 -8.17 0.75 29.96
CA LEU A 6 -7.19 1.45 29.12
C LEU A 6 -6.62 0.55 28.01
N LEU A 7 -6.29 -0.70 28.33
CA LEU A 7 -5.76 -1.65 27.34
C LEU A 7 -6.82 -2.05 26.31
N ILE A 8 -8.09 -2.16 26.72
CA ILE A 8 -9.21 -2.44 25.81
C ILE A 8 -9.42 -1.27 24.85
N GLU A 9 -9.37 -0.04 25.34
CA GLU A 9 -9.48 1.17 24.52
C GLU A 9 -8.34 1.26 23.51
N GLU A 10 -7.09 1.11 23.96
CA GLU A 10 -5.92 1.09 23.08
C GLU A 10 -6.02 -0.03 22.03
N TRP A 11 -6.50 -1.21 22.41
CA TRP A 11 -6.72 -2.31 21.46
C TRP A 11 -7.76 -1.96 20.39
N LYS A 12 -8.86 -1.29 20.76
CA LYS A 12 -9.88 -0.83 19.79
C LYS A 12 -9.28 0.17 18.81
N ASP A 13 -8.52 1.15 19.31
CA ASP A 13 -7.86 2.16 18.48
C ASP A 13 -6.87 1.53 17.49
N ILE A 14 -6.13 0.51 17.92
CA ILE A 14 -5.23 -0.25 17.05
C ILE A 14 -6.00 -1.00 15.97
N ARG A 15 -7.12 -1.64 16.32
CA ARG A 15 -7.96 -2.36 15.35
C ARG A 15 -8.57 -1.42 14.32
N GLU A 16 -9.05 -0.25 14.75
CA GLU A 16 -9.53 0.79 13.87
C GLU A 16 -8.43 1.33 12.96
N SER A 17 -7.24 1.60 13.52
CA SER A 17 -6.07 2.05 12.76
C SER A 17 -5.66 1.04 11.68
N LEU A 18 -5.60 -0.25 12.02
CA LEU A 18 -5.29 -1.30 11.04
C LEU A 18 -6.31 -1.35 9.90
N ARG A 19 -7.60 -1.19 10.20
CA ARG A 19 -8.67 -1.13 9.20
C ARG A 19 -8.53 0.13 8.33
N TYR A 20 -8.26 1.27 8.94
CA TYR A 20 -8.03 2.53 8.25
C TYR A 20 -6.87 2.42 7.25
N PHE A 21 -5.71 1.91 7.67
CA PHE A 21 -4.56 1.74 6.78
C PHE A 21 -4.82 0.69 5.68
N GLY A 22 -5.57 -0.36 5.98
CA GLY A 22 -6.02 -1.33 4.97
C GLY A 22 -6.86 -0.66 3.87
N ASN A 23 -7.88 0.10 4.26
CA ASN A 23 -8.74 0.85 3.32
C ASN A 23 -7.95 1.90 2.54
N LYS A 24 -7.07 2.63 3.22
CA LYS A 24 -6.20 3.64 2.61
C LYS A 24 -5.33 3.04 1.50
N ARG A 25 -4.68 1.90 1.76
CA ARG A 25 -3.84 1.21 0.77
C ARG A 25 -4.66 0.70 -0.42
N PHE A 26 -5.86 0.19 -0.18
CA PHE A 26 -6.77 -0.20 -1.26
C PHE A 26 -7.13 1.00 -2.15
N ALA A 27 -7.53 2.13 -1.55
CA ALA A 27 -7.83 3.35 -2.30
C ALA A 27 -6.61 3.89 -3.07
N GLN A 28 -5.42 3.86 -2.45
CA GLN A 28 -4.17 4.23 -3.10
C GLN A 28 -3.88 3.36 -4.33
N LEU A 29 -4.06 2.05 -4.23
CA LEU A 29 -3.89 1.14 -5.36
C LEU A 29 -4.87 1.44 -6.50
N THR A 30 -6.14 1.68 -6.18
CA THR A 30 -7.16 2.04 -7.19
C THR A 30 -6.77 3.32 -7.94
N VAL A 31 -6.41 4.38 -7.22
CA VAL A 31 -6.00 5.65 -7.82
C VAL A 31 -4.75 5.46 -8.68
N PHE A 32 -3.78 4.70 -8.18
CA PHE A 32 -2.55 4.41 -8.92
C PHE A 32 -2.81 3.68 -10.23
N ILE A 33 -3.62 2.61 -10.21
CA ILE A 33 -3.93 1.83 -11.42
C ILE A 33 -4.64 2.72 -12.45
N ALA A 34 -5.59 3.55 -12.02
CA ALA A 34 -6.29 4.47 -12.91
C ALA A 34 -5.33 5.50 -13.55
N ALA A 35 -4.51 6.16 -12.72
CA ALA A 35 -3.55 7.16 -13.21
C ALA A 35 -2.47 6.54 -14.11
N ASN A 36 -1.95 5.38 -13.74
CA ASN A 36 -0.92 4.68 -14.52
C ASN A 36 -1.48 4.14 -15.84
N GLY A 37 -2.70 3.59 -15.83
CA GLY A 37 -3.40 3.17 -17.05
C GLY A 37 -3.62 4.33 -18.02
N PHE A 38 -4.02 5.51 -17.50
CA PHE A 38 -4.14 6.72 -18.30
C PHE A 38 -2.79 7.13 -18.92
N LEU A 39 -1.71 7.16 -18.12
CA LEU A 39 -0.38 7.51 -18.64
C LEU A 39 0.14 6.53 -19.68
N ILE A 40 -0.02 5.22 -19.46
CA ILE A 40 0.39 4.18 -20.41
C ILE A 40 -0.38 4.35 -21.74
N SER A 41 -1.69 4.58 -21.68
CA SER A 41 -2.49 4.80 -22.89
C SER A 41 -2.01 6.03 -23.67
N ASN A 42 -1.74 7.14 -22.98
CA ASN A 42 -1.22 8.36 -23.62
C ASN A 42 0.20 8.14 -24.18
N PHE A 43 1.04 7.39 -23.48
CA PHE A 43 2.40 7.07 -23.92
C PHE A 43 2.40 6.32 -25.26
N PHE A 44 1.59 5.27 -25.37
CA PHE A 44 1.47 4.51 -26.63
C PHE A 44 0.87 5.33 -27.76
N GLU A 45 -0.13 6.19 -27.48
CA GLU A 45 -0.70 7.10 -28.48
C GLU A 45 0.35 8.07 -29.02
N GLN A 46 1.20 8.63 -28.15
CA GLN A 46 2.27 9.54 -28.57
C GLN A 46 3.34 8.82 -29.41
N ILE A 47 3.73 7.60 -29.05
CA ILE A 47 4.67 6.80 -29.84
C ILE A 47 4.11 6.46 -31.23
N SER A 48 2.80 6.18 -31.32
CA SER A 48 2.17 5.82 -32.60
C SER A 48 2.03 7.00 -33.57
N LYS A 49 2.09 8.24 -33.09
CA LYS A 49 1.94 9.44 -33.93
C LYS A 49 3.27 9.77 -34.62
N GLN A 50 3.27 9.88 -35.94
CA GLN A 50 4.49 10.11 -36.74
C GLN A 50 5.20 11.45 -36.48
N ASN A 51 4.50 12.43 -35.89
CA ASN A 51 5.02 13.75 -35.51
C ASN A 51 5.00 13.95 -33.97
N THR A 52 5.53 12.98 -33.22
CA THR A 52 5.59 13.11 -31.76
C THR A 52 6.47 14.28 -31.34
N THR A 53 5.91 15.20 -30.57
CA THR A 53 6.71 16.23 -29.91
C THR A 53 7.50 15.58 -28.77
N ILE A 54 8.83 15.58 -28.86
CA ILE A 54 9.75 15.01 -27.86
C ILE A 54 9.39 15.50 -26.43
N ASN A 55 8.99 16.76 -26.30
CA ASN A 55 8.59 17.36 -25.02
C ASN A 55 7.41 16.64 -24.35
N ASN A 56 6.43 16.15 -25.12
CA ASN A 56 5.27 15.44 -24.57
C ASN A 56 5.68 14.07 -24.02
N LEU A 57 6.60 13.36 -24.70
CA LEU A 57 7.12 12.08 -24.22
C LEU A 57 7.92 12.28 -22.92
N ILE A 58 8.80 13.28 -22.86
CA ILE A 58 9.57 13.60 -21.65
C ILE A 58 8.63 13.93 -20.48
N LEU A 59 7.58 14.71 -20.73
CA LEU A 59 6.59 15.06 -19.71
C LEU A 59 5.84 13.82 -19.18
N ILE A 60 5.35 12.95 -20.06
CA ILE A 60 4.67 11.71 -19.66
C ILE A 60 5.60 10.81 -18.84
N ARG A 61 6.84 10.60 -19.30
CA ARG A 61 7.85 9.79 -18.59
C ARG A 61 8.17 10.37 -17.20
N SER A 62 8.28 11.71 -17.10
CA SER A 62 8.54 12.42 -15.84
C SER A 62 7.41 12.21 -14.85
N ILE A 63 6.16 12.39 -15.28
CA ILE A 63 4.98 12.20 -14.44
C ILE A 63 4.86 10.74 -14.01
N GLY A 64 5.06 9.79 -14.93
CA GLY A 64 5.04 8.37 -14.63
C GLY A 64 6.09 7.95 -13.59
N SER A 65 7.31 8.45 -13.73
CA SER A 65 8.39 8.18 -12.77
C SER A 65 8.09 8.79 -11.40
N PHE A 66 7.59 10.03 -11.38
CA PHE A 66 7.19 10.70 -10.14
C PHE A 66 6.06 9.93 -9.43
N LEU A 67 5.01 9.53 -10.15
CA LEU A 67 3.91 8.75 -9.58
C LEU A 67 4.39 7.39 -9.07
N GLY A 68 5.22 6.68 -9.84
CA GLY A 68 5.79 5.39 -9.42
C GLY A 68 6.54 5.51 -8.09
N LEU A 69 7.43 6.50 -7.96
CA LEU A 69 8.20 6.75 -6.74
C LEU A 69 7.31 7.22 -5.57
N ALA A 70 6.40 8.17 -5.81
CA ALA A 70 5.53 8.71 -4.77
C ALA A 70 4.66 7.61 -4.15
N PHE A 71 4.03 6.77 -4.97
CA PHE A 71 3.19 5.67 -4.48
C PHE A 71 4.00 4.56 -3.82
N LEU A 72 5.21 4.27 -4.31
CA LEU A 72 6.13 3.33 -3.67
C LEU A 72 6.51 3.78 -2.25
N VAL A 73 6.84 5.07 -2.07
CA VAL A 73 7.14 5.65 -0.75
C VAL A 73 5.92 5.63 0.17
N MET A 74 4.74 5.96 -0.35
CA MET A 74 3.49 5.91 0.42
C MET A 74 3.15 4.49 0.89
N GLU A 75 3.34 3.50 0.03
CA GLU A 75 3.14 2.09 0.35
C GLU A 75 4.14 1.62 1.40
N TRP A 76 5.43 1.95 1.23
CA TRP A 76 6.47 1.61 2.21
C TRP A 76 6.14 2.16 3.60
N ARG A 77 5.77 3.45 3.70
CA ARG A 77 5.36 4.06 4.98
C ARG A 77 4.13 3.38 5.57
N SER A 78 3.12 3.10 4.75
CA SER A 78 1.88 2.45 5.22
C SER A 78 2.15 1.03 5.75
N ALA A 79 3.04 0.28 5.10
CA ALA A 79 3.47 -1.03 5.55
C ALA A 79 4.19 -0.97 6.91
N GLN A 80 5.05 0.04 7.14
CA GLN A 80 5.70 0.24 8.43
C GLN A 80 4.69 0.52 9.56
N TYR A 81 3.73 1.42 9.34
CA TYR A 81 2.69 1.71 10.33
C TYR A 81 1.85 0.48 10.66
N ILE A 82 1.38 -0.25 9.65
CA ILE A 82 0.63 -1.51 9.85
C ILE A 82 1.45 -2.49 10.69
N LYS A 83 2.74 -2.63 10.42
CA LYS A 83 3.63 -3.52 11.18
C LYS A 83 3.70 -3.11 12.66
N LEU A 84 3.89 -1.81 12.94
CA LEU A 84 3.96 -1.28 14.31
C LEU A 84 2.63 -1.49 15.07
N PHE A 85 1.49 -1.12 14.46
CA PHE A 85 0.18 -1.32 15.05
C PHE A 85 -0.15 -2.80 15.27
N ALA A 86 0.19 -3.68 14.32
CA ALA A 86 -0.02 -5.12 14.46
C ALA A 86 0.84 -5.72 15.59
N GLN A 87 2.09 -5.28 15.72
CA GLN A 87 2.97 -5.70 16.82
C GLN A 87 2.43 -5.25 18.18
N ARG A 88 2.00 -3.98 18.29
CA ARG A 88 1.42 -3.45 19.53
C ARG A 88 0.11 -4.13 19.89
N GLY A 89 -0.77 -4.35 18.92
CA GLY A 89 -2.02 -5.08 19.10
C GLY A 89 -1.77 -6.49 19.66
N LYS A 90 -0.78 -7.20 19.11
CA LYS A 90 -0.39 -8.52 19.61
C LYS A 90 0.13 -8.50 21.06
N GLN A 91 0.87 -7.46 21.45
CA GLN A 91 1.35 -7.30 22.83
C GLN A 91 0.18 -7.09 23.81
N ILE A 92 -0.80 -6.26 23.44
CA ILE A 92 -1.98 -6.01 24.27
C ILE A 92 -2.86 -7.27 24.39
N GLU A 93 -3.02 -8.02 23.30
CA GLU A 93 -3.75 -9.30 23.31
C GLU A 93 -3.12 -10.35 24.22
N GLN A 94 -1.79 -10.30 24.42
CA GLN A 94 -1.11 -11.18 25.37
C GLN A 94 -1.35 -10.78 26.83
N GLN A 95 -1.70 -9.51 27.09
CA GLN A 95 -1.92 -8.96 28.42
C GLN A 95 -3.40 -9.05 28.87
N LEU A 96 -4.35 -9.16 27.94
CA LEU A 96 -5.78 -9.23 28.23
C LEU A 96 -6.29 -10.68 28.17
N GLU A 97 -6.70 -11.22 29.31
CA GLU A 97 -7.25 -12.59 29.39
C GLU A 97 -8.61 -12.71 28.68
N VAL A 98 -9.43 -11.66 28.71
CA VAL A 98 -10.73 -11.61 28.03
C VAL A 98 -10.60 -11.82 26.52
N ILE A 99 -9.50 -11.34 25.92
CA ILE A 99 -9.27 -11.47 24.48
C ILE A 99 -8.79 -12.89 24.11
N LYS A 100 -8.22 -13.66 25.05
CA LYS A 100 -7.86 -15.08 24.81
C LYS A 100 -9.07 -15.91 24.38
N LEU A 101 -10.27 -15.60 24.86
CA LEU A 101 -11.52 -16.27 24.45
C LEU A 101 -11.88 -16.00 22.97
N ILE A 102 -11.54 -14.81 22.46
CA ILE A 102 -11.70 -14.48 21.03
C ILE A 102 -10.71 -15.32 20.19
N GLN A 103 -9.52 -15.62 20.74
CA GLN A 103 -8.53 -16.47 20.07
C GLN A 103 -8.95 -17.93 19.89
N CYS A 104 -9.92 -18.39 20.69
CA CYS A 104 -10.49 -19.74 20.61
C CYS A 104 -11.53 -19.90 19.50
N ARG A 105 -11.95 -18.81 18.81
CA ARG A 105 -12.87 -18.94 17.68
C ARG A 105 -12.22 -19.71 16.52
N PRO A 106 -12.89 -20.74 15.95
CA PRO A 106 -12.38 -21.42 14.77
C PRO A 106 -12.20 -20.40 13.63
N GLY A 107 -10.97 -20.28 13.12
CA GLY A 107 -10.58 -19.26 12.13
C GLY A 107 -9.72 -18.10 12.66
N TYR A 108 -9.59 -17.92 13.98
CA TYR A 108 -8.72 -16.85 14.54
C TYR A 108 -7.24 -17.11 14.24
N LYS A 109 -6.81 -18.38 14.24
CA LYS A 109 -5.47 -18.81 13.81
C LYS A 109 -5.30 -18.84 12.29
N THR A 110 -6.02 -18.01 11.54
CA THR A 110 -5.61 -17.74 10.16
C THR A 110 -4.28 -17.01 10.28
N LYS A 111 -3.17 -17.77 10.20
CA LYS A 111 -1.80 -17.25 10.11
C LYS A 111 -1.90 -16.08 9.16
N LEU A 112 -1.79 -14.89 9.71
CA LEU A 112 -1.96 -13.65 9.01
C LEU A 112 -0.93 -13.64 7.89
N ARG A 113 -1.35 -14.09 6.71
CA ARG A 113 -0.66 -14.04 5.43
C ARG A 113 -0.60 -12.57 4.96
N PHE A 114 -0.45 -11.63 5.89
CA PHE A 114 -0.32 -10.18 5.69
C PHE A 114 0.83 -9.85 4.74
N LEU A 115 1.79 -10.76 4.59
CA LEU A 115 2.87 -10.69 3.62
C LEU A 115 2.43 -10.92 2.16
N THR A 116 1.40 -11.71 1.89
CA THR A 116 1.05 -12.02 0.48
C THR A 116 0.45 -10.82 -0.26
N GLY A 117 -0.49 -10.10 0.38
CA GLY A 117 -1.13 -8.91 -0.23
C GLY A 117 -0.23 -7.66 -0.22
N THR A 118 0.56 -7.49 0.84
CA THR A 118 1.49 -6.35 0.95
C THR A 118 2.63 -6.46 -0.07
N ASN A 119 3.17 -7.66 -0.25
CA ASN A 119 4.22 -7.86 -1.25
C ASN A 119 3.67 -7.69 -2.67
N ALA A 120 2.43 -8.10 -2.95
CA ALA A 120 1.83 -7.94 -4.28
C ALA A 120 1.66 -6.46 -4.65
N THR A 121 1.12 -5.64 -3.75
CA THR A 121 0.95 -4.19 -3.99
C THR A 121 2.28 -3.47 -4.10
N TYR A 122 3.24 -3.80 -3.25
CA TYR A 122 4.60 -3.28 -3.34
C TYR A 122 5.27 -3.60 -4.69
N SER A 123 5.14 -4.84 -5.16
CA SER A 123 5.67 -5.25 -6.47
C SER A 123 5.04 -4.47 -7.63
N ILE A 124 3.74 -4.16 -7.58
CA ILE A 124 3.07 -3.35 -8.61
C ILE A 124 3.71 -1.96 -8.70
N TYR A 125 3.88 -1.28 -7.56
CA TYR A 125 4.49 0.06 -7.54
C TYR A 125 5.97 0.01 -7.98
N LEU A 126 6.72 -0.99 -7.50
CA LEU A 126 8.13 -1.16 -7.83
C LEU A 126 8.32 -1.42 -9.33
N LEU A 127 7.56 -2.36 -9.90
CA LEU A 127 7.60 -2.66 -11.33
C LEU A 127 7.25 -1.44 -12.17
N SER A 128 6.21 -0.70 -11.78
CA SER A 128 5.85 0.52 -12.50
C SER A 128 6.94 1.58 -12.43
N ALA A 129 7.59 1.76 -11.28
CA ALA A 129 8.70 2.70 -11.14
C ALA A 129 9.89 2.29 -12.04
N ILE A 130 10.20 0.99 -12.10
CA ILE A 130 11.23 0.43 -12.98
C ILE A 130 10.86 0.65 -14.45
N VAL A 131 9.61 0.39 -14.86
CA VAL A 131 9.15 0.60 -16.24
C VAL A 131 9.32 2.06 -16.66
N TRP A 132 8.88 3.00 -15.84
CA TRP A 132 9.04 4.43 -16.15
C TRP A 132 10.51 4.86 -16.16
N PHE A 133 11.33 4.33 -15.25
CA PHE A 133 12.76 4.61 -15.25
C PHE A 133 13.48 4.04 -16.49
N LEU A 134 13.17 2.81 -16.88
CA LEU A 134 13.72 2.21 -18.10
C LEU A 134 13.26 2.94 -19.36
N SER A 135 12.02 3.47 -19.38
CA SER A 135 11.53 4.26 -20.50
C SER A 135 12.33 5.55 -20.73
N PHE A 136 12.99 6.07 -19.70
CA PHE A 136 13.94 7.19 -19.82
C PHE A 136 15.30 6.78 -20.37
N LEU A 137 15.76 5.57 -20.06
CA LEU A 137 17.06 5.08 -20.50
C LEU A 137 17.04 4.56 -21.94
N LEU A 138 15.93 3.97 -22.35
CA LEU A 138 15.79 3.26 -23.62
C LEU A 138 15.24 4.10 -24.77
N GLY A 139 14.80 5.33 -24.53
CA GLY A 139 14.24 6.17 -25.59
C GLY A 139 14.40 7.64 -25.33
#